data_AF-A0AB40AZT1-F1
#
_entry.id   AF-A0AB40AZT1-F1
#
_cell.length_a   1.000
_cell.length_b   1.000
_cell.length_c   1.000
_cell.angle_alpha   90.00
_cell.angle_beta   90.00
_cell.angle_gamma   90.00
#
_symmetry.space_group_name_H-M   'P 1'
#
loop_
_entity.id
_entity.type
_entity.pdbx_description
1 polymer ?
#
loop_
_entity_poly.entity_id
_entity_poly.type
_entity_poly.pdbx_seq_one_letter_code
_entity_poly.pdbx_strand_id
1 'polypeptide(L)'
;MSAIVLGKRSNSIFEELHHHSPSQSPFDTPVSKRIRCSSSPTHIRFSPPRPSSQSPRGLNGGGIVVDSAYSAHLDHLRSLFPDMDQKFLERALEASNNDLDSAIKSLHDLCLESAELNLASALGKSVNESELNFQSSGVGVLDESSRDEDPVHPSPAVTLPRDASEWVDLFVMEMMNASNVDDARARASRALEVLEKSIMSRVDAEAMQNFQKENMLLKEQVETLLRENNVLKRAIAIQHERQKESDERNQEVQHLKQLVSQYQEQLRTLEVNNYALAMHLKQAQQSNSMPGRFHPDIF
;
A
#
# COMPACT_ATOMS: atom_id res chain seq x y z
N MET A 1 -16.54 36.02 -29.23
CA MET A 1 -15.36 36.51 -29.96
C MET A 1 -14.17 35.78 -29.33
N SER A 2 -13.63 34.69 -29.87
CA SER A 2 -13.13 34.46 -31.25
C SER A 2 -11.90 35.34 -31.53
N ALA A 3 -10.73 34.85 -31.96
CA ALA A 3 -10.44 33.59 -32.67
C ALA A 3 -8.98 33.08 -32.49
N ILE A 4 -8.75 31.79 -32.83
CA ILE A 4 -7.65 31.15 -33.61
C ILE A 4 -6.39 32.06 -33.88
N VAL A 5 -5.10 31.66 -33.79
CA VAL A 5 -4.37 30.54 -34.45
C VAL A 5 -3.00 30.29 -33.77
N LEU A 6 -2.47 29.06 -33.80
CA LEU A 6 -1.02 28.80 -33.76
C LEU A 6 -0.56 27.86 -34.89
N GLY A 7 0.50 28.27 -35.60
CA GLY A 7 1.04 27.62 -36.81
C GLY A 7 2.20 26.64 -36.57
N LYS A 8 2.69 26.02 -37.65
CA LYS A 8 3.70 24.94 -37.61
C LYS A 8 5.08 25.35 -38.16
N ARG A 9 6.13 24.80 -37.51
CA ARG A 9 7.37 24.22 -38.09
C ARG A 9 8.44 25.10 -38.82
N SER A 10 9.62 25.11 -38.18
CA SER A 10 10.90 24.53 -38.69
C SER A 10 11.88 25.32 -39.59
N ASN A 11 13.15 24.87 -39.52
CA ASN A 11 14.36 25.22 -40.30
C ASN A 11 15.01 26.57 -39.90
N SER A 12 16.35 26.77 -39.93
CA SER A 12 17.53 25.94 -40.31
C SER A 12 18.75 26.36 -39.42
N ILE A 13 20.04 25.97 -39.52
CA ILE A 13 20.85 25.21 -40.51
C ILE A 13 21.97 24.40 -39.77
N PHE A 14 23.12 24.11 -40.41
CA PHE A 14 24.24 23.28 -39.91
C PHE A 14 25.60 23.73 -40.53
N GLU A 15 26.74 23.18 -40.04
CA GLU A 15 28.15 23.42 -40.51
C GLU A 15 28.67 24.87 -40.39
N GLU A 16 29.98 25.22 -40.37
CA GLU A 16 31.29 24.53 -40.54
C GLU A 16 32.33 25.31 -39.65
N LEU A 17 33.57 24.93 -39.26
CA LEU A 17 34.50 23.77 -39.36
C LEU A 17 35.41 23.84 -38.06
N HIS A 18 36.45 23.01 -37.92
CA HIS A 18 37.51 23.12 -36.90
C HIS A 18 38.92 23.02 -37.52
N HIS A 19 39.82 23.97 -37.23
CA HIS A 19 41.25 23.87 -37.56
C HIS A 19 42.16 24.28 -36.37
N HIS A 20 43.38 23.74 -36.34
CA HIS A 20 44.29 23.78 -35.20
C HIS A 20 45.49 24.72 -35.40
N SER A 21 46.09 25.19 -34.31
CA SER A 21 47.50 25.63 -34.26
C SER A 21 48.09 25.38 -32.86
N PRO A 22 49.38 24.98 -32.69
CA PRO A 22 49.90 24.49 -31.41
C PRO A 22 50.87 25.42 -30.66
N SER A 23 50.73 25.41 -29.32
CA SER A 23 51.82 25.36 -28.31
C SER A 23 53.01 26.35 -28.36
N GLN A 24 53.16 27.14 -27.29
CA GLN A 24 54.29 26.97 -26.35
C GLN A 24 53.96 27.52 -24.95
N SER A 25 54.84 27.24 -23.97
CA SER A 25 54.59 27.29 -22.51
C SER A 25 55.62 28.23 -21.81
N PRO A 26 55.94 28.22 -20.48
CA PRO A 26 55.86 27.17 -19.45
C PRO A 26 55.18 27.55 -18.11
N PHE A 27 55.17 26.56 -17.21
CA PHE A 27 54.72 26.55 -15.81
C PHE A 27 53.19 26.55 -15.58
N ASP A 28 52.63 25.63 -14.79
CA ASP A 28 53.14 24.30 -14.41
C ASP A 28 51.99 23.31 -14.11
N THR A 29 52.16 22.42 -13.14
CA THR A 29 51.37 21.23 -12.86
C THR A 29 50.98 21.14 -11.37
N PRO A 30 49.93 20.37 -11.02
CA PRO A 30 50.20 18.97 -10.71
C PRO A 30 49.14 17.95 -11.21
N VAL A 31 49.53 16.68 -11.08
CA VAL A 31 48.84 15.45 -11.51
C VAL A 31 47.37 15.32 -11.05
N SER A 32 46.50 14.84 -11.95
CA SER A 32 45.36 13.99 -11.57
C SER A 32 44.91 13.05 -12.70
N LYS A 33 44.50 11.83 -12.33
CA LYS A 33 44.24 10.69 -13.23
C LYS A 33 42.86 10.82 -13.91
N ARG A 34 42.80 11.36 -15.14
CA ARG A 34 41.53 11.45 -15.90
C ARG A 34 41.18 10.13 -16.57
N ILE A 35 40.36 9.33 -15.91
CA ILE A 35 39.68 8.15 -16.50
C ILE A 35 38.74 8.61 -17.63
N ARG A 36 38.69 7.88 -18.74
CA ARG A 36 37.71 8.10 -19.83
C ARG A 36 36.33 7.59 -19.40
N CYS A 37 35.29 8.42 -19.48
CA CYS A 37 33.90 7.96 -19.67
C CYS A 37 32.93 9.14 -19.92
N SER A 38 32.57 9.38 -21.19
CA SER A 38 31.41 10.19 -21.61
C SER A 38 31.21 10.06 -23.13
N SER A 39 30.02 10.00 -23.74
CA SER A 39 28.66 9.55 -23.34
C SER A 39 27.90 9.22 -24.66
N SER A 40 26.77 8.51 -24.77
CA SER A 40 25.81 7.86 -23.84
C SER A 40 25.24 6.59 -24.50
N PRO A 41 24.64 5.62 -23.77
CA PRO A 41 23.81 4.58 -24.39
C PRO A 41 22.48 5.16 -24.91
N THR A 42 22.06 4.71 -26.09
CA THR A 42 20.70 4.96 -26.63
C THR A 42 19.64 4.09 -25.94
N HIS A 43 18.37 4.35 -26.26
CA HIS A 43 17.24 3.47 -25.95
C HIS A 43 17.55 1.98 -26.08
N ILE A 44 17.09 1.18 -25.12
CA ILE A 44 16.07 0.11 -25.31
C ILE A 44 15.60 -0.38 -23.93
N ARG A 45 14.29 -0.67 -23.79
CA ARG A 45 13.75 -1.33 -22.59
C ARG A 45 13.95 -2.83 -22.71
N PHE A 46 14.44 -3.48 -21.65
CA PHE A 46 14.20 -4.90 -21.41
C PHE A 46 13.65 -5.13 -20.01
N SER A 47 12.58 -5.92 -19.93
CA SER A 47 11.99 -6.44 -18.70
C SER A 47 11.55 -7.89 -18.98
N PRO A 48 11.52 -8.78 -17.98
CA PRO A 48 11.54 -10.23 -18.22
C PRO A 48 10.19 -10.79 -18.69
N PRO A 49 10.17 -11.95 -19.37
CA PRO A 49 8.95 -12.58 -19.86
C PRO A 49 8.16 -13.27 -18.74
N ARG A 50 6.83 -13.12 -18.75
CA ARG A 50 5.85 -13.96 -18.05
C ARG A 50 4.60 -14.16 -18.94
N PRO A 51 3.75 -15.15 -18.64
CA PRO A 51 3.49 -16.21 -19.61
C PRO A 51 2.32 -15.96 -20.57
N SER A 52 2.33 -16.72 -21.65
CA SER A 52 1.22 -16.86 -22.59
C SER A 52 0.04 -17.64 -21.98
N SER A 53 -1.13 -17.01 -21.96
CA SER A 53 -2.43 -17.70 -22.00
C SER A 53 -3.16 -17.34 -23.30
N GLN A 54 -4.01 -18.26 -23.77
CA GLN A 54 -4.81 -18.14 -24.99
C GLN A 54 -6.13 -17.39 -24.63
N SER A 55 -7.02 -16.93 -25.52
CA SER A 55 -7.21 -17.25 -26.94
C SER A 55 -7.79 -16.04 -27.75
N PRO A 56 -8.67 -16.11 -28.77
CA PRO A 56 -8.35 -15.50 -30.07
C PRO A 56 -9.18 -14.27 -30.47
N ARG A 57 -8.78 -13.61 -31.57
CA ARG A 57 -9.61 -12.62 -32.28
C ARG A 57 -10.87 -13.26 -32.89
N GLY A 58 -12.03 -12.70 -32.57
CA GLY A 58 -13.28 -12.81 -33.35
C GLY A 58 -13.51 -11.58 -34.24
N LEU A 59 -14.44 -11.67 -35.18
CA LEU A 59 -14.75 -10.61 -36.16
C LEU A 59 -16.05 -9.84 -35.84
N ASN A 60 -16.20 -8.68 -36.48
CA ASN A 60 -17.34 -7.75 -36.40
C ASN A 60 -18.73 -8.42 -36.21
N GLY A 61 -19.44 -7.96 -35.19
CA GLY A 61 -20.90 -8.07 -35.08
C GLY A 61 -21.45 -6.77 -34.50
N GLY A 62 -22.40 -6.13 -35.18
CA GLY A 62 -22.96 -4.86 -34.73
C GLY A 62 -23.98 -5.07 -33.61
N GLY A 63 -23.60 -4.76 -32.37
CA GLY A 63 -24.47 -4.84 -31.19
C GLY A 63 -23.98 -3.88 -30.11
N ILE A 64 -24.94 -3.22 -29.46
CA ILE A 64 -24.84 -2.26 -28.34
C ILE A 64 -23.45 -2.18 -27.68
N VAL A 65 -22.83 -0.99 -27.75
CA VAL A 65 -21.63 -0.66 -26.94
C VAL A 65 -22.05 -0.47 -25.48
N VAL A 66 -22.27 -1.58 -24.78
CA VAL A 66 -22.13 -1.62 -23.32
C VAL A 66 -20.64 -1.49 -23.05
N ASP A 67 -20.26 -0.53 -22.21
CA ASP A 67 -18.88 -0.07 -22.13
C ASP A 67 -17.91 -1.19 -21.75
N SER A 68 -16.73 -1.24 -22.37
CA SER A 68 -15.70 -2.22 -22.00
C SER A 68 -15.21 -2.01 -20.56
N ALA A 69 -15.41 -0.81 -20.01
CA ALA A 69 -15.25 -0.54 -18.58
C ALA A 69 -16.32 -1.26 -17.75
N TYR A 70 -17.61 -1.14 -18.12
CA TYR A 70 -18.75 -1.69 -17.37
C TYR A 70 -18.60 -3.20 -17.11
N SER A 71 -18.24 -3.99 -18.13
CA SER A 71 -17.96 -5.42 -17.95
C SER A 71 -16.85 -5.66 -16.92
N ALA A 72 -15.70 -4.99 -17.06
CA ALA A 72 -14.58 -5.14 -16.15
C ALA A 72 -14.90 -4.67 -14.71
N HIS A 73 -15.82 -3.71 -14.54
CA HIS A 73 -16.29 -3.26 -13.23
C HIS A 73 -17.23 -4.30 -12.60
N LEU A 74 -18.14 -4.91 -13.38
CA LEU A 74 -18.96 -6.04 -12.90
C LEU A 74 -18.12 -7.27 -12.55
N ASP A 75 -17.12 -7.61 -13.37
CA ASP A 75 -16.21 -8.72 -13.10
C ASP A 75 -15.41 -8.48 -11.80
N HIS A 76 -15.04 -7.23 -11.51
CA HIS A 76 -14.41 -6.86 -10.25
C HIS A 76 -15.39 -6.92 -9.05
N LEU A 77 -16.59 -6.35 -9.18
CA LEU A 77 -17.64 -6.43 -8.15
C LEU A 77 -17.99 -7.87 -7.80
N ARG A 78 -18.08 -8.76 -8.80
CA ARG A 78 -18.30 -10.20 -8.62
C ARG A 78 -17.16 -10.91 -7.87
N SER A 79 -15.93 -10.39 -7.96
CA SER A 79 -14.79 -10.90 -7.20
C SER A 79 -14.78 -10.45 -5.73
N LEU A 80 -15.41 -9.31 -5.43
CA LEU A 80 -15.54 -8.75 -4.08
C LEU A 80 -16.78 -9.28 -3.33
N PHE A 81 -17.87 -9.58 -4.05
CA PHE A 81 -19.12 -10.08 -3.49
C PHE A 81 -19.55 -11.39 -4.18
N PRO A 82 -18.90 -12.54 -3.91
CA PRO A 82 -19.16 -13.81 -4.62
C PRO A 82 -20.59 -14.35 -4.44
N ASP A 83 -21.18 -14.09 -3.27
CA ASP A 83 -22.52 -14.56 -2.89
C ASP A 83 -23.66 -13.62 -3.34
N MET A 84 -23.35 -12.48 -3.97
CA MET A 84 -24.34 -11.49 -4.39
C MET A 84 -24.86 -11.74 -5.80
N ASP A 85 -26.19 -11.67 -5.94
CA ASP A 85 -26.89 -11.92 -7.20
C ASP A 85 -26.54 -10.85 -8.24
N GLN A 86 -26.16 -11.26 -9.45
CA GLN A 86 -25.53 -10.39 -10.46
C GLN A 86 -26.37 -9.13 -10.80
N LYS A 87 -27.69 -9.23 -10.73
CA LYS A 87 -28.64 -8.13 -10.98
C LYS A 87 -28.54 -6.99 -9.96
N PHE A 88 -28.10 -7.26 -8.73
CA PHE A 88 -27.83 -6.21 -7.74
C PHE A 88 -26.50 -5.51 -8.03
N LEU A 89 -25.48 -6.24 -8.50
CA LEU A 89 -24.20 -5.66 -8.94
C LEU A 89 -24.41 -4.73 -10.14
N GLU A 90 -25.18 -5.18 -11.14
CA GLU A 90 -25.61 -4.39 -12.31
C GLU A 90 -26.35 -3.11 -11.90
N ARG A 91 -27.38 -3.23 -11.06
CA ARG A 91 -28.14 -2.08 -10.54
C ARG A 91 -27.28 -1.10 -9.71
N ALA A 92 -26.38 -1.60 -8.87
CA ALA A 92 -25.53 -0.76 -8.04
C ALA A 92 -24.51 0.03 -8.88
N LEU A 93 -23.96 -0.60 -9.93
CA LEU A 93 -23.04 0.05 -10.87
C LEU A 93 -23.76 1.08 -11.76
N GLU A 94 -24.97 0.78 -12.22
CA GLU A 94 -25.84 1.74 -12.93
C GLU A 94 -26.19 2.94 -12.05
N ALA A 95 -26.63 2.71 -10.80
CA ALA A 95 -26.96 3.78 -9.84
C ALA A 95 -25.74 4.62 -9.43
N SER A 96 -24.53 4.07 -9.56
CA SER A 96 -23.26 4.74 -9.30
C SER A 96 -22.67 5.43 -10.54
N ASN A 97 -23.42 5.55 -11.65
CA ASN A 97 -22.94 6.11 -12.92
C ASN A 97 -21.61 5.47 -13.41
N ASN A 98 -21.48 4.15 -13.22
CA ASN A 98 -20.28 3.35 -13.52
C ASN A 98 -19.04 3.64 -12.64
N ASP A 99 -19.15 4.44 -11.56
CA ASP A 99 -18.06 4.56 -10.58
C ASP A 99 -17.95 3.31 -9.71
N LEU A 100 -16.77 2.68 -9.75
CA LEU A 100 -16.45 1.47 -9.00
C LEU A 100 -16.47 1.71 -7.49
N ASP A 101 -15.89 2.82 -7.03
CA ASP A 101 -15.72 3.08 -5.59
C ASP A 101 -17.04 3.43 -4.90
N SER A 102 -17.97 4.07 -5.62
CA SER A 102 -19.33 4.30 -5.13
C SER A 102 -20.19 3.03 -5.19
N ALA A 103 -20.04 2.20 -6.24
CA ALA A 103 -20.76 0.93 -6.33
C ALA A 103 -20.34 -0.05 -5.23
N ILE A 104 -19.03 -0.16 -4.94
CA ILE A 104 -18.51 -0.98 -3.84
C ILE A 104 -19.10 -0.53 -2.49
N LYS A 105 -19.11 0.79 -2.21
CA LYS A 105 -19.69 1.33 -0.96
C LYS A 105 -21.17 1.03 -0.85
N SER A 106 -21.96 1.35 -1.87
CA SER A 106 -23.41 1.10 -1.86
C SER A 106 -23.76 -0.38 -1.69
N LEU A 107 -22.95 -1.30 -2.23
CA LEU A 107 -23.12 -2.74 -2.00
C LEU A 107 -22.69 -3.14 -0.59
N HIS A 108 -21.64 -2.55 -0.04
CA HIS A 108 -21.20 -2.80 1.33
C HIS A 108 -22.23 -2.31 2.36
N ASP A 109 -22.79 -1.13 2.15
CA ASP A 109 -23.85 -0.54 2.98
C ASP A 109 -25.12 -1.40 2.92
N LEU A 110 -25.53 -1.85 1.72
CA LEU A 110 -26.63 -2.82 1.56
C LEU A 110 -26.34 -4.16 2.26
N CYS A 111 -25.11 -4.68 2.22
CA CYS A 111 -24.73 -5.89 2.96
C CYS A 111 -24.91 -5.67 4.47
N LEU A 112 -24.43 -4.55 5.00
CA LEU A 112 -24.49 -4.21 6.43
C LEU A 112 -25.92 -3.97 6.89
N GLU A 113 -26.71 -3.17 6.18
CA GLU A 113 -28.13 -2.96 6.46
C GLU A 113 -28.89 -4.29 6.42
N SER A 114 -28.60 -5.16 5.43
CA SER A 114 -29.18 -6.51 5.34
C SER A 114 -28.75 -7.48 6.46
N ALA A 115 -27.67 -7.19 7.19
CA ALA A 115 -27.32 -7.89 8.42
C ALA A 115 -28.07 -7.29 9.62
N GLU A 116 -28.10 -5.96 9.73
CA GLU A 116 -28.77 -5.25 10.83
C GLU A 116 -30.28 -5.50 10.88
N LEU A 117 -31.01 -5.48 9.75
CA LEU A 117 -32.44 -5.79 9.77
C LEU A 117 -32.75 -7.26 10.12
N ASN A 118 -31.81 -8.19 9.89
CA ASN A 118 -31.97 -9.59 10.26
C ASN A 118 -31.70 -9.79 11.77
N LEU A 119 -30.70 -9.10 12.32
CA LEU A 119 -30.46 -9.03 13.77
C LEU A 119 -31.63 -8.35 14.51
N ALA A 120 -32.16 -7.24 13.97
CA ALA A 120 -33.32 -6.55 14.53
C ALA A 120 -34.60 -7.39 14.47
N SER A 121 -34.81 -8.14 13.38
CA SER A 121 -35.93 -9.08 13.25
C SER A 121 -35.84 -10.23 14.28
N ALA A 122 -34.64 -10.74 14.56
CA ALA A 122 -34.42 -11.73 15.60
C ALA A 122 -34.61 -11.17 17.03
N LEU A 123 -34.24 -9.92 17.27
CA LEU A 123 -34.27 -9.29 18.60
C LEU A 123 -35.68 -8.86 19.05
N GLY A 124 -36.65 -8.78 18.13
CA GLY A 124 -38.02 -8.32 18.41
C GLY A 124 -38.87 -9.23 19.32
N LYS A 125 -38.30 -10.23 20.02
CA LYS A 125 -39.09 -11.23 20.77
C LYS A 125 -38.44 -11.80 22.04
N SER A 126 -37.83 -10.98 22.89
CA SER A 126 -37.71 -11.30 24.32
C SER A 126 -37.56 -10.05 25.20
N VAL A 127 -38.67 -9.49 25.65
CA VAL A 127 -38.69 -8.72 26.91
C VAL A 127 -38.74 -9.72 28.06
N ASN A 128 -37.82 -9.61 29.01
CA ASN A 128 -38.09 -9.73 30.45
C ASN A 128 -36.81 -9.40 31.24
N GLU A 129 -36.97 -8.63 32.30
CA GLU A 129 -35.89 -8.20 33.20
C GLU A 129 -35.59 -9.26 34.25
N SER A 130 -34.33 -9.33 34.73
CA SER A 130 -34.01 -9.59 36.14
C SER A 130 -32.51 -9.38 36.38
N GLU A 131 -32.17 -8.38 37.18
CA GLU A 131 -30.87 -8.31 37.85
C GLU A 131 -30.80 -9.38 38.95
N LEU A 132 -29.63 -9.97 39.21
CA LEU A 132 -29.30 -10.45 40.55
C LEU A 132 -27.77 -10.52 40.74
N ASN A 133 -27.25 -9.61 41.58
CA ASN A 133 -25.88 -9.61 42.06
C ASN A 133 -25.63 -10.80 43.01
N PHE A 134 -24.44 -11.41 42.95
CA PHE A 134 -23.75 -11.89 44.16
C PHE A 134 -22.23 -11.89 44.01
N GLN A 135 -21.56 -11.47 45.08
CA GLN A 135 -20.10 -11.52 45.25
C GLN A 135 -19.66 -12.90 45.77
N SER A 136 -18.42 -13.29 45.50
CA SER A 136 -17.74 -14.33 46.26
C SER A 136 -16.26 -13.99 46.45
N SER A 137 -15.70 -14.33 47.61
CA SER A 137 -14.33 -14.00 48.02
C SER A 137 -13.47 -15.25 48.07
N GLY A 138 -12.36 -15.26 47.32
CA GLY A 138 -11.45 -16.40 47.24
C GLY A 138 -10.25 -16.26 48.18
N VAL A 139 -10.32 -16.85 49.38
CA VAL A 139 -9.15 -17.10 50.23
C VAL A 139 -8.76 -18.57 50.08
N GLY A 140 -7.58 -18.83 49.54
CA GLY A 140 -7.06 -20.20 49.36
C GLY A 140 -6.38 -20.73 50.62
N VAL A 141 -6.49 -22.05 50.83
CA VAL A 141 -5.73 -22.81 51.83
C VAL A 141 -5.17 -24.07 51.17
N LEU A 142 -3.86 -24.26 51.32
CA LEU A 142 -3.13 -25.55 51.28
C LEU A 142 -2.83 -25.89 52.76
N ASP A 143 -2.67 -27.13 53.23
CA ASP A 143 -2.07 -28.29 52.56
C ASP A 143 -2.36 -29.63 53.31
N GLU A 144 -1.93 -30.73 52.69
CA GLU A 144 -1.55 -32.06 53.20
C GLU A 144 -2.29 -32.84 54.33
N SER A 145 -2.69 -34.06 53.94
CA SER A 145 -2.29 -35.34 54.54
C SER A 145 -3.03 -35.93 55.76
N SER A 146 -3.78 -36.99 55.49
CA SER A 146 -3.85 -38.22 56.31
C SER A 146 -4.18 -39.41 55.38
N ARG A 147 -3.78 -40.63 55.75
CA ARG A 147 -4.02 -41.87 54.98
C ARG A 147 -5.14 -42.69 55.62
N ASP A 148 -5.76 -43.57 54.83
CA ASP A 148 -5.99 -44.98 55.20
C ASP A 148 -6.29 -45.80 53.93
N GLU A 149 -6.01 -47.11 53.99
CA GLU A 149 -6.29 -48.13 52.95
C GLU A 149 -7.59 -48.87 53.38
N ASP A 150 -8.37 -49.63 52.60
CA ASP A 150 -8.24 -50.42 51.35
C ASP A 150 -9.74 -50.77 50.94
N PRO A 151 -10.13 -51.70 50.02
CA PRO A 151 -9.41 -52.30 48.90
C PRO A 151 -10.15 -52.26 47.53
N VAL A 152 -9.36 -52.42 46.46
CA VAL A 152 -9.69 -53.08 45.18
C VAL A 152 -11.12 -52.94 44.62
N HIS A 153 -11.26 -52.08 43.61
CA HIS A 153 -11.95 -52.48 42.38
C HIS A 153 -11.17 -51.93 41.17
N PRO A 154 -10.57 -52.78 40.31
CA PRO A 154 -9.79 -52.33 39.16
C PRO A 154 -10.75 -51.87 38.06
N SER A 155 -11.21 -50.62 38.15
CA SER A 155 -11.78 -49.94 36.98
C SER A 155 -10.66 -49.85 35.93
N PRO A 156 -10.79 -50.49 34.74
CA PRO A 156 -9.78 -50.35 33.72
C PRO A 156 -9.74 -48.87 33.31
N ALA A 157 -8.56 -48.26 33.39
CA ALA A 157 -8.31 -46.98 32.75
C ALA A 157 -8.33 -47.20 31.23
N VAL A 158 -9.54 -47.28 30.66
CA VAL A 158 -9.75 -47.44 29.22
C VAL A 158 -9.11 -46.23 28.55
N THR A 159 -7.99 -46.44 27.90
CA THR A 159 -7.47 -45.54 26.88
C THR A 159 -8.55 -45.47 25.80
N LEU A 160 -9.35 -44.40 25.79
CA LEU A 160 -10.47 -44.28 24.87
C LEU A 160 -9.97 -44.48 23.42
N PRO A 161 -10.61 -45.37 22.65
CA PRO A 161 -10.22 -45.62 21.27
C PRO A 161 -10.17 -44.31 20.47
N ARG A 162 -9.16 -44.16 19.62
CA ARG A 162 -8.94 -42.94 18.85
C ARG A 162 -9.50 -43.08 17.43
N ASP A 163 -9.40 -44.27 16.87
CA ASP A 163 -9.79 -44.57 15.50
C ASP A 163 -11.07 -45.41 15.44
N ALA A 164 -11.81 -45.30 14.33
CA ALA A 164 -13.14 -45.92 14.20
C ALA A 164 -13.10 -47.47 14.22
N SER A 165 -12.00 -48.10 13.80
CA SER A 165 -11.84 -49.56 13.89
C SER A 165 -11.79 -50.00 15.35
N GLU A 166 -10.96 -49.35 16.15
CA GLU A 166 -10.78 -49.67 17.57
C GLU A 166 -12.10 -49.54 18.36
N TRP A 167 -12.94 -48.56 18.02
CA TRP A 167 -14.31 -48.44 18.56
C TRP A 167 -15.22 -49.61 18.14
N VAL A 168 -15.17 -50.05 16.89
CA VAL A 168 -15.93 -51.21 16.41
C VAL A 168 -15.46 -52.50 17.08
N ASP A 169 -14.15 -52.69 17.21
CA ASP A 169 -13.54 -53.87 17.84
C ASP A 169 -13.90 -53.95 19.33
N LEU A 170 -13.85 -52.85 20.09
CA LEU A 170 -14.35 -52.81 21.47
C LEU A 170 -15.86 -53.05 21.56
N PHE A 171 -16.65 -52.46 20.66
CA PHE A 171 -18.11 -52.60 20.68
C PHE A 171 -18.56 -54.05 20.40
N VAL A 172 -17.92 -54.72 19.43
CA VAL A 172 -18.15 -56.13 19.13
C VAL A 172 -17.69 -57.03 20.29
N MET A 173 -16.50 -56.79 20.86
CA MET A 173 -16.00 -57.55 22.00
C MET A 173 -16.92 -57.43 23.23
N GLU A 174 -17.38 -56.21 23.56
CA GLU A 174 -18.25 -55.98 24.71
C GLU A 174 -19.64 -56.62 24.53
N MET A 175 -20.17 -56.67 23.31
CA MET A 175 -21.40 -57.43 23.00
C MET A 175 -21.18 -58.94 23.03
N MET A 176 -20.03 -59.46 22.58
CA MET A 176 -19.70 -60.89 22.65
C MET A 176 -19.57 -61.41 24.10
N ASN A 177 -19.25 -60.53 25.04
CA ASN A 177 -19.16 -60.82 26.47
C ASN A 177 -20.51 -60.69 27.22
N ALA A 178 -21.62 -60.42 26.52
CA ALA A 178 -22.93 -60.24 27.13
C ALA A 178 -23.59 -61.59 27.50
N SER A 179 -24.21 -61.65 28.68
CA SER A 179 -24.87 -62.88 29.17
C SER A 179 -26.27 -63.13 28.61
N ASN A 180 -26.93 -62.10 28.06
CA ASN A 180 -28.21 -62.17 27.37
C ASN A 180 -28.43 -60.90 26.51
N VAL A 181 -29.55 -60.84 25.78
CA VAL A 181 -29.89 -59.75 24.84
C VAL A 181 -30.07 -58.39 25.54
N ASP A 182 -30.56 -58.37 26.78
CA ASP A 182 -30.78 -57.11 27.52
C ASP A 182 -29.49 -56.59 28.17
N ASP A 183 -28.60 -57.48 28.60
CA ASP A 183 -27.22 -57.16 28.96
C ASP A 183 -26.45 -56.60 27.74
N ALA A 184 -26.59 -57.24 26.57
CA ALA A 184 -26.00 -56.74 25.32
C ALA A 184 -26.53 -55.35 24.94
N ARG A 185 -27.83 -55.09 25.13
CA ARG A 185 -28.45 -53.78 24.94
C ARG A 185 -27.90 -52.74 25.92
N ALA A 186 -27.83 -53.08 27.22
CA ALA A 186 -27.31 -52.18 28.26
C ALA A 186 -25.81 -51.88 28.11
N ARG A 187 -25.04 -52.81 27.53
CA ARG A 187 -23.65 -52.60 27.11
C ARG A 187 -23.55 -51.70 25.89
N ALA A 188 -24.32 -51.97 24.84
CA ALA A 188 -24.34 -51.16 23.63
C ALA A 188 -24.71 -49.70 23.91
N SER A 189 -25.74 -49.45 24.75
CA SER A 189 -26.10 -48.10 25.18
C SER A 189 -24.95 -47.37 25.89
N ARG A 190 -24.26 -48.02 26.84
CA ARG A 190 -23.12 -47.42 27.56
C ARG A 190 -21.93 -47.17 26.63
N ALA A 191 -21.62 -48.09 25.73
CA ALA A 191 -20.53 -47.93 24.78
C ALA A 191 -20.77 -46.75 23.81
N LEU A 192 -22.02 -46.58 23.34
CA LEU A 192 -22.41 -45.43 22.52
C LEU A 192 -22.38 -44.11 23.29
N GLU A 193 -22.79 -44.09 24.57
CA GLU A 193 -22.72 -42.90 25.43
C GLU A 193 -21.26 -42.44 25.68
N VAL A 194 -20.32 -43.37 25.86
CA VAL A 194 -18.90 -43.03 25.99
C VAL A 194 -18.30 -42.58 24.64
N LEU A 195 -18.73 -43.17 23.52
CA LEU A 195 -18.36 -42.73 22.16
C LEU A 195 -18.88 -41.32 21.86
N GLU A 196 -20.12 -40.99 22.22
CA GLU A 196 -20.70 -39.65 22.07
C GLU A 196 -19.89 -38.61 22.86
N LYS A 197 -19.62 -38.89 24.14
CA LYS A 197 -18.77 -38.06 25.00
C LYS A 197 -17.35 -37.89 24.45
N SER A 198 -16.78 -38.96 23.87
CA SER A 198 -15.47 -38.93 23.22
C SER A 198 -15.47 -38.03 21.97
N ILE A 199 -16.52 -38.10 21.15
CA ILE A 199 -16.65 -37.29 19.94
C ILE A 199 -16.85 -35.82 20.32
N MET A 200 -17.77 -35.51 21.24
CA MET A 200 -17.98 -34.14 21.74
C MET A 200 -16.69 -33.54 22.30
N SER A 201 -16.02 -34.24 23.23
CA SER A 201 -14.77 -33.77 23.83
C SER A 201 -13.66 -33.54 22.79
N ARG A 202 -13.57 -34.38 21.75
CA ARG A 202 -12.64 -34.15 20.64
C ARG A 202 -13.04 -32.91 19.82
N VAL A 203 -14.31 -32.78 19.45
CA VAL A 203 -14.80 -31.64 18.63
C VAL A 203 -14.58 -30.32 19.36
N ASP A 204 -14.87 -30.25 20.66
CA ASP A 204 -14.61 -29.08 21.50
C ASP A 204 -13.12 -28.74 21.57
N ALA A 205 -12.27 -29.75 21.77
CA ALA A 205 -10.82 -29.58 21.79
C ALA A 205 -10.25 -29.13 20.43
N GLU A 206 -10.78 -29.66 19.32
CA GLU A 206 -10.36 -29.33 17.96
C GLU A 206 -10.83 -27.91 17.56
N ALA A 207 -12.06 -27.53 17.93
CA ALA A 207 -12.57 -26.17 17.78
C ALA A 207 -11.75 -25.16 18.58
N MET A 208 -11.48 -25.45 19.86
CA MET A 208 -10.60 -24.64 20.72
C MET A 208 -9.19 -24.51 20.14
N GLN A 209 -8.60 -25.61 19.66
CA GLN A 209 -7.26 -25.58 19.06
C GLN A 209 -7.24 -24.75 17.76
N ASN A 210 -8.27 -24.87 16.92
CA ASN A 210 -8.35 -24.11 15.66
C ASN A 210 -8.56 -22.62 15.91
N PHE A 211 -9.45 -22.25 16.83
CA PHE A 211 -9.63 -20.86 17.29
C PHE A 211 -8.33 -20.28 17.85
N GLN A 212 -7.56 -21.05 18.64
CA GLN A 212 -6.26 -20.60 19.16
C GLN A 212 -5.21 -20.38 18.05
N LYS A 213 -5.15 -21.24 17.02
CA LYS A 213 -4.27 -21.05 15.85
C LYS A 213 -4.64 -19.77 15.08
N GLU A 214 -5.93 -19.59 14.79
CA GLU A 214 -6.43 -18.43 14.05
C GLU A 214 -6.18 -17.14 14.83
N ASN A 215 -6.47 -17.13 16.14
CA ASN A 215 -6.21 -15.99 17.01
C ASN A 215 -4.71 -15.63 17.10
N MET A 216 -3.82 -16.62 17.03
CA MET A 216 -2.37 -16.41 16.96
C MET A 216 -1.97 -15.79 15.61
N LEU A 217 -2.45 -16.32 14.49
CA LEU A 217 -2.18 -15.81 13.15
C LEU A 217 -2.68 -14.37 12.95
N LEU A 218 -3.90 -14.06 13.42
CA LEU A 218 -4.47 -12.72 13.38
C LEU A 218 -3.64 -11.72 14.22
N LYS A 219 -3.11 -12.14 15.37
CA LYS A 219 -2.19 -11.32 16.18
C LYS A 219 -0.87 -11.04 15.45
N GLU A 220 -0.27 -12.04 14.81
CA GLU A 220 0.96 -11.87 14.02
C GLU A 220 0.74 -10.95 12.80
N GLN A 221 -0.41 -11.06 12.14
CA GLN A 221 -0.80 -10.17 11.04
C GLN A 221 -0.98 -8.72 11.52
N VAL A 222 -1.70 -8.50 12.62
CA VAL A 222 -1.88 -7.16 13.21
C VAL A 222 -0.54 -6.56 13.65
N GLU A 223 0.34 -7.33 14.29
CA GLU A 223 1.68 -6.85 14.66
C GLU A 223 2.51 -6.48 13.42
N THR A 224 2.38 -7.25 12.34
CA THR A 224 3.05 -6.97 11.07
C THR A 224 2.53 -5.71 10.39
N LEU A 225 1.22 -5.52 10.32
CA LEU A 225 0.61 -4.28 9.84
C LEU A 225 1.00 -3.06 10.71
N LEU A 226 1.14 -3.23 12.03
CA LEU A 226 1.65 -2.19 12.92
C LEU A 226 3.12 -1.86 12.66
N ARG A 227 3.98 -2.86 12.40
CA ARG A 227 5.38 -2.65 12.00
C ARG A 227 5.47 -1.88 10.67
N GLU A 228 4.72 -2.30 9.66
CA GLU A 228 4.68 -1.64 8.35
C GLU A 228 4.12 -0.21 8.43
N ASN A 229 3.04 0.02 9.19
CA ASN A 229 2.48 1.35 9.41
C ASN A 229 3.48 2.32 10.05
N ASN A 230 4.35 1.82 10.95
CA ASN A 230 5.44 2.62 11.52
C ASN A 230 6.56 2.93 10.50
N VAL A 231 6.88 2.00 9.60
CA VAL A 231 7.82 2.26 8.49
C VAL A 231 7.24 3.32 7.53
N LEU A 232 5.97 3.21 7.16
CA LEU A 232 5.27 4.19 6.32
C LEU A 232 5.23 5.58 6.96
N LYS A 233 4.89 5.68 8.26
CA LYS A 233 4.94 6.95 9.01
C LYS A 233 6.32 7.60 8.98
N ARG A 234 7.40 6.82 9.16
CA ARG A 234 8.79 7.31 9.06
C ARG A 234 9.13 7.77 7.64
N ALA A 235 8.73 7.02 6.62
CA ALA A 235 8.95 7.39 5.22
C ALA A 235 8.23 8.71 4.85
N ILE A 236 6.99 8.89 5.30
CA ILE A 236 6.20 10.11 5.11
C ILE A 236 6.87 11.32 5.79
N ALA A 237 7.35 11.15 7.03
CA ALA A 237 8.07 12.21 7.75
C ALA A 237 9.34 12.68 7.00
N ILE A 238 10.17 11.72 6.55
CA ILE A 238 11.38 12.01 5.75
C ILE A 238 11.02 12.66 4.41
N GLN A 239 9.93 12.24 3.76
CA GLN A 239 9.49 12.82 2.50
C GLN A 239 8.98 14.27 2.67
N HIS A 240 8.28 14.55 3.77
CA HIS A 240 7.82 15.90 4.12
C HIS A 240 8.99 16.84 4.44
N GLU A 241 9.98 16.37 5.20
CA GLU A 241 11.22 17.11 5.49
C GLU A 241 11.98 17.48 4.21
N ARG A 242 12.20 16.52 3.30
CA ARG A 242 12.84 16.74 1.99
C ARG A 242 12.05 17.67 1.07
N GLN A 243 10.72 17.62 1.13
CA GLN A 243 9.87 18.54 0.38
C GLN A 243 10.05 19.97 0.89
N LYS A 244 9.99 20.17 2.21
CA LYS A 244 10.23 21.46 2.86
C LYS A 244 11.61 22.05 2.52
N GLU A 245 12.68 21.26 2.64
CA GLU A 245 14.02 21.69 2.22
C GLU A 245 14.08 22.11 0.74
N SER A 246 13.32 21.42 -0.12
CA SER A 246 13.28 21.74 -1.54
C SER A 246 12.50 23.02 -1.84
N ASP A 247 11.44 23.30 -1.08
CA ASP A 247 10.67 24.53 -1.21
C ASP A 247 11.40 25.74 -0.62
N GLU A 248 12.18 25.55 0.44
CA GLU A 248 13.12 26.56 0.96
C GLU A 248 14.21 26.89 -0.06
N ARG A 249 14.86 25.87 -0.65
CA ARG A 249 15.82 26.07 -1.77
C ARG A 249 15.17 26.68 -3.01
N ASN A 250 13.92 26.36 -3.31
CA ASN A 250 13.19 26.97 -4.43
C ASN A 250 12.98 28.48 -4.21
N GLN A 251 12.70 28.91 -2.97
CA GLN A 251 12.60 30.32 -2.61
C GLN A 251 13.95 31.03 -2.70
N GLU A 252 15.03 30.42 -2.20
CA GLU A 252 16.40 30.96 -2.32
C GLU A 252 16.79 31.15 -3.79
N VAL A 253 16.53 30.15 -4.66
CA VAL A 253 16.80 30.24 -6.10
C VAL A 253 15.97 31.33 -6.78
N GLN A 254 14.74 31.61 -6.32
CA GLN A 254 13.95 32.74 -6.82
C GLN A 254 14.54 34.09 -6.39
N HIS A 255 14.93 34.24 -5.12
CA HIS A 255 15.59 35.44 -4.61
C HIS A 255 16.94 35.71 -5.33
N LEU A 256 17.77 34.68 -5.51
CA LEU A 256 19.04 34.81 -6.24
C LEU A 256 18.82 35.21 -7.71
N LYS A 257 17.77 34.72 -8.38
CA LYS A 257 17.42 35.17 -9.75
C LYS A 257 17.03 36.66 -9.78
N GLN A 258 16.27 37.13 -8.80
CA GLN A 258 15.92 38.55 -8.68
C GLN A 258 17.18 39.40 -8.49
N LEU A 259 18.06 39.03 -7.56
CA LEU A 259 19.31 39.74 -7.28
C LEU A 259 20.25 39.76 -8.50
N VAL A 260 20.38 38.66 -9.23
CA VAL A 260 21.15 38.61 -10.49
C VAL A 260 20.56 39.54 -11.54
N SER A 261 19.22 39.60 -11.70
CA SER A 261 18.58 40.53 -12.64
C SER A 261 18.80 41.99 -12.25
N GLN A 262 18.83 42.30 -10.95
CA GLN A 262 19.13 43.64 -10.44
C GLN A 262 20.57 44.06 -10.75
N TYR A 263 21.55 43.17 -10.56
CA TYR A 263 22.94 43.47 -10.91
C TYR A 263 23.16 43.58 -12.42
N GLN A 264 22.43 42.82 -13.25
CA GLN A 264 22.46 42.96 -14.71
C GLN A 264 21.90 44.32 -15.17
N GLU A 265 20.87 44.85 -14.50
CA GLU A 265 20.33 46.18 -14.78
C GLU A 265 21.29 47.30 -14.34
N GLN A 266 21.94 47.14 -13.19
CA GLN A 266 22.97 48.07 -12.71
C GLN A 266 24.19 48.12 -13.64
N LEU A 267 24.67 46.96 -14.11
CA LEU A 267 25.75 46.90 -15.11
C LEU A 267 25.37 47.65 -16.39
N ARG A 268 24.20 47.35 -16.98
CA ARG A 268 23.73 48.04 -18.20
C ARG A 268 23.60 49.55 -18.01
N THR A 269 23.16 49.99 -16.83
CA THR A 269 23.06 51.42 -16.47
C THR A 269 24.46 52.07 -16.40
N LEU A 270 25.43 51.39 -15.79
CA LEU A 270 26.81 51.87 -15.70
C LEU A 270 27.52 51.89 -17.06
N GLU A 271 27.28 50.89 -17.92
CA GLU A 271 27.79 50.82 -19.30
C GLU A 271 27.29 52.02 -20.14
N VAL A 272 25.98 52.30 -20.10
CA VAL A 272 25.38 53.45 -20.80
C VAL A 272 25.93 54.78 -20.26
N ASN A 273 26.05 54.92 -18.94
CA ASN A 273 26.61 56.13 -18.33
C ASN A 273 28.08 56.34 -18.68
N ASN A 274 28.88 55.27 -18.72
CA ASN A 274 30.29 55.32 -19.11
C ASN A 274 30.45 55.73 -20.58
N TYR A 275 29.64 55.14 -21.48
CA TYR A 275 29.60 55.50 -22.89
C TYR A 275 29.21 56.97 -23.11
N ALA A 276 28.17 57.45 -22.41
CA ALA A 276 27.76 58.85 -22.48
C ALA A 276 28.87 59.80 -22.00
N LEU A 277 29.53 59.49 -20.89
CA LEU A 277 30.66 60.27 -20.37
C LEU A 277 31.84 60.28 -21.35
N ALA A 278 32.20 59.12 -21.94
CA ALA A 278 33.28 59.02 -22.93
C ALA A 278 32.97 59.85 -24.20
N MET A 279 31.72 59.86 -24.66
CA MET A 279 31.27 60.69 -25.77
C MET A 279 31.33 62.18 -25.44
N HIS A 280 30.89 62.60 -24.24
CA HIS A 280 31.00 63.99 -23.80
C HIS A 280 32.46 64.45 -23.62
N LEU A 281 33.34 63.60 -23.09
CA LEU A 281 34.78 63.89 -22.97
C LEU A 281 35.42 64.09 -24.36
N LYS A 282 35.12 63.21 -25.32
CA LYS A 282 35.57 63.33 -26.71
C LYS A 282 35.08 64.61 -27.36
N GLN A 283 33.80 64.96 -27.17
CA GLN A 283 33.22 66.22 -27.66
C GLN A 283 33.91 67.44 -27.03
N ALA A 284 34.14 67.43 -25.71
CA ALA A 284 34.82 68.50 -24.99
C ALA A 284 36.27 68.69 -25.43
N GLN A 285 36.99 67.60 -25.72
CA GLN A 285 38.35 67.66 -26.28
C GLN A 285 38.35 68.27 -27.69
N GLN A 286 37.36 67.94 -28.53
CA GLN A 286 37.22 68.50 -29.88
C GLN A 286 36.79 69.97 -29.87
N SER A 287 35.93 70.40 -28.93
CA SER A 287 35.56 71.81 -28.77
C SER A 287 36.65 72.67 -28.12
N ASN A 288 37.59 72.06 -27.38
CA ASN A 288 38.77 72.74 -26.82
C ASN A 288 39.88 73.00 -27.85
N SER A 289 39.52 73.10 -29.13
CA SER A 289 40.39 73.61 -30.21
C SER A 289 40.62 75.13 -30.10
N MET A 290 41.14 75.58 -28.97
CA MET A 290 41.79 76.89 -28.83
C MET A 290 43.00 76.94 -29.78
N PRO A 291 43.03 77.81 -30.81
CA PRO A 291 44.25 78.03 -31.58
C PRO A 291 45.33 78.57 -30.64
N GLY A 292 46.51 77.95 -30.66
CA GLY A 292 47.49 78.07 -29.57
C GLY A 292 47.89 79.50 -29.23
N ARG A 293 47.48 79.98 -28.05
CA ARG A 293 47.97 81.24 -27.45
C ARG A 293 48.24 81.15 -25.95
N PHE A 294 48.78 80.02 -25.52
CA PHE A 294 49.64 80.00 -24.32
C PHE A 294 50.75 81.04 -24.53
N HIS A 295 50.96 81.91 -23.55
CA HIS A 295 52.03 82.90 -23.63
C HIS A 295 53.37 82.19 -23.36
N PRO A 296 54.38 82.32 -24.23
CA PRO A 296 55.75 81.97 -23.86
C PRO A 296 56.26 82.97 -22.82
N ASP A 297 57.26 82.55 -22.06
CA ASP A 297 57.70 83.17 -20.81
C ASP A 297 57.99 84.68 -20.93
N ILE A 298 57.41 85.47 -20.01
CA ILE A 298 57.87 86.83 -19.72
C ILE A 298 58.81 86.71 -18.52
N PHE A 299 60.08 87.05 -18.75
CA PHE A 299 61.13 87.18 -17.74
C PHE A 299 61.02 88.51 -16.97
#